data_AF-A0A2S6UFY2-F1
#
_entry.id   AF-A0A2S6UFY2-F1
#
_cell.length_a   1.000
_cell.length_b   1.000
_cell.length_c   1.000
_cell.angle_alpha   90.00
_cell.angle_beta   90.00
_cell.angle_gamma   90.00
#
_symmetry.space_group_name_H-M   'P 1'
#
loop_
_entity.id
_entity.type
_entity.pdbx_description
1 polymer ?
#
loop_
_entity_poly.entity_id
_entity_poly.type
_entity_poly.pdbx_seq_one_letter_code
_entity_poly.pdbx_strand_id
1 'polypeptide(L)'
;MPLGLTLGIHSRVDTTQEYVYQRLKVGNTYVNRNIIGAVVGVQPFGGEGLSGTGPKAGGPRYLHRFAVERTLSVNTTAAGGNAALMSLDD
;
A
#
# COMPACT_ATOMS: atom_id res chain seq x y z
N MET A 1 -9.49 19.50 3.44
CA MET A 1 -9.90 19.45 2.02
C MET A 1 -10.77 18.22 1.84
N PRO A 2 -11.95 18.33 1.19
CA PRO A 2 -12.88 17.19 1.06
C PRO A 2 -12.41 16.12 0.07
N LEU A 3 -11.70 16.51 -1.01
CA LEU A 3 -11.12 15.59 -2.00
C LEU A 3 -9.61 15.43 -1.77
N GLY A 4 -9.06 14.31 -2.22
CA GLY A 4 -7.66 13.94 -2.01
C GLY A 4 -7.16 12.83 -2.94
N LEU A 5 -7.41 12.92 -4.26
CA LEU A 5 -6.99 11.89 -5.23
C LEU A 5 -5.56 12.08 -5.74
N THR A 6 -5.32 13.13 -6.53
CA THR A 6 -4.03 13.41 -7.17
C THR A 6 -3.58 14.86 -6.94
N LEU A 7 -2.27 15.06 -6.81
CA LEU A 7 -1.61 16.36 -6.76
C LEU A 7 -0.50 16.43 -7.82
N GLY A 8 -0.44 17.54 -8.55
CA GLY A 8 0.69 17.88 -9.42
C GLY A 8 1.48 19.04 -8.85
N ILE A 9 2.80 18.93 -8.81
CA ILE A 9 3.70 20.01 -8.43
C ILE A 9 4.66 20.27 -9.59
N HIS A 10 4.72 21.50 -10.08
CA HIS A 10 5.73 21.94 -11.03
C HIS A 10 6.65 22.95 -10.36
N SER A 11 7.86 22.51 -10.01
CA SER A 11 8.87 23.35 -9.37
C SER A 11 10.23 22.71 -9.53
N ARG A 12 11.27 23.53 -9.71
CA ARG A 12 12.68 23.11 -9.64
C ARG A 12 13.29 23.28 -8.24
N VAL A 13 12.51 23.80 -7.30
CA VAL A 13 12.94 24.07 -5.92
C VAL A 13 12.39 22.97 -5.02
N ASP A 14 13.27 22.08 -4.57
CA ASP A 14 12.89 20.89 -3.80
C ASP A 14 12.19 21.26 -2.48
N THR A 15 12.65 22.32 -1.81
CA THR A 15 12.01 22.81 -0.58
C THR A 15 10.56 23.25 -0.81
N THR A 16 10.23 23.77 -1.99
CA THR A 16 8.84 24.08 -2.37
C THR A 16 8.03 22.82 -2.60
N GLN A 17 8.60 21.82 -3.30
CA GLN A 17 7.90 20.55 -3.57
C GLN A 17 7.56 19.85 -2.25
N GLU A 18 8.52 19.78 -1.35
CA GLU A 18 8.36 19.15 -0.05
C GLU A 18 7.41 19.93 0.86
N TYR A 19 7.53 21.27 0.89
CA TYR A 19 6.60 22.14 1.61
C TYR A 19 5.14 21.85 1.24
N VAL A 20 4.86 21.71 -0.06
CA VAL A 20 3.50 21.44 -0.57
C VAL A 20 3.08 19.99 -0.27
N TYR A 21 3.95 19.01 -0.56
CA TYR A 21 3.67 17.58 -0.32
C TYR A 21 3.32 17.30 1.14
N GLN A 22 4.04 17.89 2.09
CA GLN A 22 3.80 17.69 3.53
C GLN A 22 2.48 18.30 4.03
N ARG A 23 1.90 19.26 3.30
CA ARG A 23 0.70 20.00 3.74
C ARG A 23 -0.59 19.50 3.10
N LEU A 24 -0.49 18.85 1.95
CA LEU A 24 -1.65 18.36 1.21
C LEU A 24 -1.83 16.86 1.37
N LYS A 25 -3.00 16.50 1.87
CA LYS A 25 -3.46 15.14 2.05
C LYS A 25 -4.08 14.62 0.75
N VAL A 26 -3.26 13.93 -0.05
CA VAL A 26 -3.66 13.33 -1.33
C VAL A 26 -3.11 11.92 -1.48
N GLY A 27 -3.78 11.11 -2.30
CA GLY A 27 -3.35 9.76 -2.62
C GLY A 27 -2.04 9.69 -3.41
N ASN A 28 -1.93 10.44 -4.51
CA ASN A 28 -0.80 10.35 -5.42
C ASN A 28 -0.26 11.75 -5.77
N THR A 29 1.01 12.01 -5.44
CA THR A 29 1.69 13.24 -5.79
C THR A 29 2.67 12.99 -6.93
N TYR A 30 2.62 13.86 -7.94
CA TYR A 30 3.49 13.82 -9.11
C TYR A 30 4.24 15.14 -9.24
N VAL A 31 5.57 15.09 -9.38
CA VAL A 31 6.43 16.26 -9.49
C VAL A 31 7.00 16.35 -10.91
N ASN A 32 6.87 17.52 -11.54
CA ASN A 32 7.40 17.84 -12.87
C ASN A 32 7.00 16.83 -13.97
N ARG A 33 5.75 16.36 -13.90
CA ARG A 33 5.12 15.45 -14.88
C ARG A 33 3.61 15.56 -14.82
N ASN A 34 2.91 14.91 -15.75
CA ASN A 34 1.45 14.81 -15.72
C ASN A 34 0.95 14.00 -14.49
N ILE A 35 -0.32 14.18 -14.13
CA ILE A 35 -0.95 13.59 -12.93
C ILE A 35 -1.80 12.34 -13.23
N ILE A 36 -1.67 11.80 -14.44
CA ILE A 36 -2.46 10.69 -14.98
C ILE A 36 -1.56 9.50 -15.32
N GLY A 37 -2.16 8.36 -15.66
CA GLY A 37 -1.40 7.21 -16.16
C GLY A 37 -0.59 6.48 -15.09
N ALA A 38 -1.16 6.32 -13.89
CA ALA A 38 -0.56 5.50 -12.85
C ALA A 38 -0.39 4.05 -13.33
N VAL A 39 0.81 3.51 -13.18
CA VAL A 39 1.18 2.17 -13.63
C VAL A 39 1.00 1.17 -12.49
N VAL A 40 0.31 0.06 -12.76
CA VAL A 40 0.12 -1.05 -11.81
C VAL A 40 1.47 -1.55 -11.30
N GLY A 41 1.59 -1.75 -9.97
CA GLY A 41 2.82 -2.19 -9.32
C GLY A 41 3.87 -1.10 -9.10
N VAL A 42 3.77 0.06 -9.77
CA VAL A 42 4.75 1.16 -9.64
C VAL A 42 4.17 2.35 -8.88
N GLN A 43 2.97 2.82 -9.26
CA GLN A 43 2.25 3.88 -8.54
C GLN A 43 0.89 3.38 -8.08
N PRO A 44 0.80 2.64 -6.95
CA PRO A 44 -0.48 2.27 -6.38
C PRO A 44 -1.43 3.47 -6.28
N PHE A 45 -2.60 3.35 -6.89
CA PHE A 45 -3.48 4.48 -7.15
C PHE A 45 -4.71 4.45 -6.27
N GLY A 46 -5.13 5.63 -5.80
CA GLY A 46 -6.31 5.79 -4.94
C GLY A 46 -6.10 6.92 -3.95
N GLY A 47 -7.18 7.63 -3.62
CA GLY A 47 -7.17 8.81 -2.76
C GLY A 47 -7.71 8.54 -1.35
N GLU A 48 -7.90 9.64 -0.62
CA GLU A 48 -8.53 9.67 0.70
C GLU A 48 -9.67 10.71 0.75
N GLY A 49 -10.36 10.79 1.88
CA GLY A 49 -11.53 11.64 2.04
C GLY A 49 -12.67 11.22 1.11
N LEU A 50 -13.30 12.17 0.42
CA LEU A 50 -14.33 11.87 -0.56
C LEU A 50 -13.79 11.27 -1.87
N SER A 51 -12.46 11.12 -2.00
CA SER A 51 -11.83 10.50 -3.16
C SER A 51 -11.60 9.00 -3.00
N GLY A 52 -11.88 8.41 -1.83
CA GLY A 52 -11.79 6.97 -1.62
C GLY A 52 -11.44 6.57 -0.19
N THR A 53 -11.54 5.27 0.06
CA THR A 53 -11.33 4.64 1.37
C THR A 53 -10.03 3.85 1.47
N GLY A 54 -9.39 3.58 0.33
CA GLY A 54 -8.27 2.65 0.22
C GLY A 54 -8.66 1.18 0.52
N PRO A 55 -7.69 0.25 0.51
CA PRO A 55 -6.29 0.40 0.09
C PRO A 55 -6.14 0.72 -1.40
N LYS A 56 -4.94 1.16 -1.82
CA LYS A 56 -4.65 1.59 -3.18
C LYS A 56 -4.66 0.43 -4.18
N ALA A 57 -5.41 0.59 -5.26
CA ALA A 57 -5.46 -0.36 -6.37
C ALA A 57 -4.09 -0.47 -7.06
N GLY A 58 -3.76 -1.67 -7.54
CA GLY A 58 -2.46 -1.97 -8.15
C GLY A 58 -1.28 -1.93 -7.17
N GLY A 59 -1.53 -1.84 -5.86
CA GLY A 59 -0.52 -1.96 -4.80
C GLY A 59 -0.62 -3.26 -4.01
N PRO A 60 0.41 -3.58 -3.21
CA PRO A 60 0.51 -4.88 -2.53
C PRO A 60 -0.60 -5.12 -1.50
N ARG A 61 -1.24 -4.06 -1.00
CA ARG A 61 -2.31 -4.15 0.01
C ARG A 61 -3.71 -4.34 -0.56
N TYR A 62 -3.89 -4.26 -1.88
CA TYR A 62 -5.24 -4.23 -2.46
C TYR A 62 -5.97 -5.56 -2.27
N LEU A 63 -5.30 -6.68 -2.52
CA LEU A 63 -5.92 -8.01 -2.45
C LEU A 63 -6.36 -8.38 -1.02
N HIS A 64 -5.61 -7.98 0.00
CA HIS A 64 -5.97 -8.23 1.40
C HIS A 64 -7.32 -7.63 1.78
N ARG A 65 -7.81 -6.59 1.07
CA ARG A 65 -9.13 -6.01 1.32
C ARG A 65 -10.29 -6.97 1.01
N PHE A 66 -10.05 -7.97 0.16
CA PHE A 66 -11.04 -8.93 -0.31
C PHE A 66 -10.91 -10.31 0.34
N ALA A 67 -9.98 -10.47 1.28
CA ALA A 67 -9.73 -11.72 1.98
C ALA A 67 -10.01 -11.56 3.49
N VAL A 68 -10.24 -12.69 4.15
CA VAL A 68 -10.37 -12.76 5.62
C VAL A 68 -9.24 -13.64 6.14
N GLU A 69 -8.52 -13.14 7.13
CA GLU A 69 -7.47 -13.90 7.82
C GLU A 69 -8.09 -15.08 8.59
N ARG A 70 -7.40 -16.22 8.56
CA ARG A 70 -7.77 -17.39 9.36
C ARG A 70 -6.50 -18.03 9.92
N THR A 71 -6.56 -18.41 11.18
CA THR A 71 -5.46 -19.06 11.89
C THR A 71 -5.93 -20.41 12.41
N LEU A 72 -5.11 -21.44 12.20
CA LEU A 72 -5.31 -22.79 12.74
C LEU A 72 -4.10 -23.14 13.60
N SER A 73 -4.35 -23.51 14.84
CA SER A 73 -3.32 -23.98 15.77
C SER A 73 -3.63 -25.41 16.18
N VAL A 74 -2.71 -26.34 15.92
CA VAL A 74 -2.85 -27.76 16.21
C VAL A 74 -1.74 -28.19 17.15
N ASN A 75 -2.09 -28.80 18.28
CA ASN A 75 -1.13 -29.42 19.17
C ASN A 75 -0.68 -30.78 18.59
N THR A 76 0.58 -30.87 18.15
CA THR A 76 1.15 -32.08 17.53
C THR A 76 1.81 -33.05 18.52
N THR A 77 1.75 -32.80 19.83
CA THR A 77 2.43 -33.61 20.86
C THR A 77 2.07 -35.10 20.77
N ALA A 78 0.81 -35.44 20.43
CA ALA A 78 0.35 -36.82 20.31
C ALA A 78 0.85 -37.56 19.05
N ALA A 79 1.35 -36.85 18.03
CA ALA A 79 1.87 -37.46 16.81
C ALA A 79 3.28 -38.07 17.00
N GLY A 80 3.90 -37.92 18.17
CA GLY A 80 5.12 -38.64 18.55
C GLY A 80 6.40 -38.26 17.78
N GLY A 81 6.38 -37.20 16.96
CA GLY A 81 7.54 -36.75 16.19
C GLY A 81 8.28 -35.61 16.89
N ASN A 82 9.59 -35.77 17.12
CA ASN A 82 10.46 -34.67 17.55
C ASN A 82 10.34 -33.53 16.51
N ALA A 83 9.80 -32.37 16.91
CA ALA A 83 9.53 -31.25 15.99
C ALA A 83 10.79 -30.79 15.23
N ALA A 84 11.97 -30.98 15.81
CA ALA A 84 13.26 -30.69 15.17
C ALA A 84 13.60 -31.66 14.00
N LEU A 85 13.00 -32.85 13.95
CA LEU A 85 13.21 -33.83 12.88
C LEU A 85 12.32 -33.55 11.66
N MET A 86 11.19 -32.85 11.85
CA MET A 86 10.24 -32.47 10.81
C MET A 86 10.61 -31.15 10.11
N SER A 87 11.57 -30.40 10.65
CA SER A 87 12.06 -29.14 10.07
C SER A 87 13.36 -29.29 9.28
N LEU A 88 13.81 -30.53 9.05
CA LEU A 88 15.07 -30.85 8.35
C LEU A 88 14.91 -31.14 6.85
N ASP A 89 13.66 -31.25 6.36
CA ASP A 89 13.39 -31.31 4.92
C ASP A 89 12.91 -29.93 4.42
N ASP A 90 13.89 -29.03 4.28
CA ASP A 90 14.11 -28.04 3.21
C ASP A 90 15.37 -27.21 3.51
#